data_AF-A0A258CB93-F1
#
_entry.id   AF-A0A258CB93-F1
#
_cell.length_a   1.000
_cell.length_b   1.000
_cell.length_c   1.000
_cell.angle_alpha   90.00
_cell.angle_beta   90.00
_cell.angle_gamma   90.00
#
_symmetry.space_group_name_H-M   'P 1'
#
loop_
_entity.id
_entity.type
_entity.pdbx_description
1 polymer ?
#
loop_
_entity_poly.entity_id
_entity_poly.type
_entity_poly.pdbx_seq_one_letter_code
_entity_poly.pdbx_strand_id
1 'polypeptide(L)'
;MTAVGAARTSSTFALYAPLKFTIVYLTLTLALAIWGPVDYYMFPVGKTALFMFAVMVAIGFGYTYGIATGVKSAYRASTVNNLFVRRLFDLSLAISIVALLVSIGSSSLSGQLNTDISAIGDAYTAGYENYERNSGSYSLIFIIYSLSLPFNFMAMILGLYYFFQFDRFRQFLIVSFMLSTLLFYVVGSGKQKQLGDVLIYLFAIAALKYGVRRKPIKLKWIVLGTTVAIVGIMIFVAVLAQRYSVLGVDIDNINQRVNNRLYFDTNHPIFKIFGMDYGLNLSMFLSYL
;
A
#
# COMPACT_ATOMS: atom_id res chain seq x y z
N MET A 1 46.29 25.49 10.45
CA MET A 1 45.30 25.77 9.39
C MET A 1 44.51 24.50 9.12
N THR A 2 43.44 24.31 9.90
CA THR A 2 42.52 23.19 9.79
C THR A 2 41.61 23.41 8.60
N ALA A 3 41.62 22.48 7.64
CA ALA A 3 40.67 22.46 6.55
C ALA A 3 39.26 22.35 7.14
N VAL A 4 38.54 23.48 7.17
CA VAL A 4 37.09 23.52 7.36
C VAL A 4 36.51 22.79 6.15
N GLY A 5 36.28 21.49 6.32
CA GLY A 5 35.67 20.65 5.31
C GLY A 5 34.36 21.31 4.90
N ALA A 6 34.31 21.75 3.63
CA ALA A 6 33.13 22.31 3.01
C ALA A 6 31.95 21.40 3.35
N ALA A 7 31.09 21.87 4.25
CA ALA A 7 29.86 21.19 4.57
C ALA A 7 29.10 21.08 3.25
N ARG A 8 29.09 19.88 2.66
CA ARG A 8 28.26 19.57 1.50
C ARG A 8 26.88 20.08 1.86
N THR A 9 26.46 21.16 1.22
CA THR A 9 25.10 21.71 1.28
C THR A 9 24.19 20.59 0.80
N SER A 10 23.81 19.71 1.72
CA SER A 10 22.83 18.69 1.45
C SER A 10 21.61 19.44 0.97
N SER A 11 21.12 19.12 -0.24
CA SER A 11 19.98 19.83 -0.78
C SER A 11 18.89 19.79 0.29
N THR A 12 18.46 20.96 0.77
CA THR A 12 17.39 21.13 1.75
C THR A 12 16.17 20.27 1.40
N PHE A 13 15.95 20.06 0.09
CA PHE A 13 14.97 19.14 -0.45
C PHE A 13 14.99 17.72 0.17
N ALA A 14 16.16 17.08 0.24
CA ALA A 14 16.26 15.68 0.66
C ALA A 14 16.02 15.50 2.17
N LEU A 15 16.35 16.52 2.98
CA LEU A 15 16.15 16.49 4.44
C LEU A 15 14.66 16.41 4.80
N TYR A 16 13.80 17.08 4.03
CA TYR A 16 12.36 17.12 4.25
C TYR A 16 11.57 16.21 3.30
N ALA A 17 12.24 15.27 2.61
CA ALA A 17 11.57 14.41 1.64
C ALA A 17 10.39 13.63 2.23
N PRO A 18 10.49 12.97 3.40
CA PRO A 18 9.36 12.28 4.01
C PRO A 18 8.17 13.20 4.26
N LEU A 19 8.41 14.37 4.85
CA LEU A 19 7.37 15.38 5.09
C LEU A 19 6.69 15.81 3.79
N LYS A 20 7.48 16.12 2.74
CA LYS A 20 6.93 16.53 1.44
C LYS A 20 6.04 15.45 0.83
N PHE A 21 6.47 14.19 0.86
CA PHE A 21 5.65 13.09 0.36
C PHE A 21 4.36 12.93 1.16
N THR A 22 4.41 13.04 2.49
CA THR A 22 3.22 13.00 3.34
C THR A 22 2.26 14.14 3.02
N ILE A 23 2.76 15.38 2.90
CA ILE A 23 1.91 16.54 2.58
C ILE A 23 1.30 16.41 1.17
N VAL A 24 2.08 15.98 0.18
CA VAL A 24 1.57 15.73 -1.18
C VAL A 24 0.48 14.66 -1.16
N TYR A 25 0.70 13.55 -0.45
CA TYR A 25 -0.31 12.50 -0.30
C TYR A 25 -1.59 13.02 0.34
N LEU A 26 -1.50 13.71 1.50
CA LEU A 26 -2.66 14.27 2.20
C LEU A 26 -3.41 15.33 1.36
N THR A 27 -2.67 16.13 0.59
CA THR A 27 -3.26 17.13 -0.31
C THR A 27 -3.98 16.44 -1.47
N LEU A 28 -3.38 15.40 -2.05
CA LEU A 28 -3.99 14.63 -3.12
C LEU A 28 -5.26 13.91 -2.65
N THR A 29 -5.24 13.26 -1.48
CA THR A 29 -6.43 12.58 -0.95
C THR A 29 -7.53 13.57 -0.60
N LEU A 30 -7.21 14.74 -0.04
CA LEU A 30 -8.18 15.80 0.17
C LEU A 30 -8.76 16.32 -1.16
N ALA A 31 -7.92 16.50 -2.19
CA ALA A 31 -8.37 16.92 -3.51
C ALA A 31 -9.31 15.88 -4.14
N LEU A 32 -9.00 14.58 -4.01
CA LEU A 32 -9.87 13.49 -4.46
C LEU A 32 -11.18 13.42 -3.66
N ALA A 33 -11.16 13.71 -2.36
CA ALA A 33 -12.39 13.73 -1.56
C ALA A 33 -13.32 14.90 -1.88
N ILE A 34 -12.79 16.01 -2.41
CA ILE A 34 -13.58 17.23 -2.73
C ILE A 34 -13.98 17.29 -4.20
N TRP A 35 -13.07 16.93 -5.10
CA TRP A 35 -13.25 17.04 -6.56
C TRP A 35 -13.17 15.70 -7.26
N GLY A 36 -13.19 14.59 -6.53
CA GLY A 36 -13.21 13.27 -7.12
C GLY A 36 -14.59 12.90 -7.69
N PRO A 37 -14.67 11.73 -8.35
CA PRO A 37 -15.90 11.22 -8.94
C PRO A 37 -16.90 10.67 -7.91
N VAL A 38 -16.58 10.78 -6.62
CA VAL A 38 -17.31 10.16 -5.51
C VAL A 38 -17.80 11.25 -4.59
N ASP A 39 -19.11 11.37 -4.49
CA ASP A 39 -19.75 12.28 -3.58
C ASP A 39 -20.20 11.54 -2.31
N TYR A 40 -19.92 12.18 -1.18
CA TYR A 40 -20.22 11.64 0.14
C TYR A 40 -21.42 12.38 0.73
N TYR A 41 -22.39 11.62 1.23
CA TYR A 41 -23.59 12.21 1.83
C TYR A 41 -23.24 13.00 3.10
N MET A 42 -23.80 14.20 3.22
CA MET A 42 -23.55 15.13 4.34
C MET A 42 -22.06 15.40 4.59
N PHE A 43 -21.22 15.39 3.55
CA PHE A 43 -19.79 15.67 3.69
C PHE A 43 -19.52 17.16 3.91
N PRO A 44 -19.13 17.59 5.11
CA PRO A 44 -18.97 19.00 5.42
C PRO A 44 -17.59 19.47 4.90
N VAL A 45 -17.48 19.70 3.59
CA VAL A 45 -16.23 20.00 2.87
C VAL A 45 -15.36 21.00 3.62
N GLY A 46 -15.94 22.12 4.07
CA GLY A 46 -15.19 23.15 4.80
C GLY A 46 -14.61 22.67 6.14
N LYS A 47 -15.36 21.87 6.92
CA LYS A 47 -14.88 21.30 8.19
C LYS A 47 -13.79 20.26 7.95
N THR A 48 -13.97 19.40 6.95
CA THR A 48 -12.97 18.39 6.59
C THR A 48 -11.68 19.02 6.09
N ALA A 49 -11.77 20.02 5.19
CA ALA A 49 -10.61 20.74 4.68
C ALA A 49 -9.85 21.47 5.79
N LEU A 50 -10.57 22.14 6.71
CA LEU A 50 -9.96 22.79 7.87
C LEU A 50 -9.25 21.79 8.78
N PHE A 51 -9.89 20.66 9.08
CA PHE A 51 -9.31 19.59 9.88
C PHE A 51 -8.03 19.04 9.22
N MET A 52 -8.08 18.69 7.94
CA MET A 52 -6.94 18.16 7.20
C MET A 52 -5.80 19.17 7.11
N PHE A 53 -6.12 20.45 6.92
CA PHE A 53 -5.14 21.53 6.97
C PHE A 53 -4.45 21.62 8.33
N ALA A 54 -5.21 21.57 9.43
CA ALA A 54 -4.66 21.56 10.78
C ALA A 54 -3.74 20.35 11.02
N VAL A 55 -4.12 19.15 10.54
CA VAL A 55 -3.29 17.94 10.59
C VAL A 55 -1.99 18.13 9.82
N MET A 56 -2.05 18.66 8.59
CA MET A 56 -0.87 18.94 7.77
C MET A 56 0.09 19.93 8.45
N VAL A 57 -0.45 21.00 9.07
CA VAL A 57 0.34 21.97 9.84
C VAL A 57 0.97 21.32 11.07
N ALA A 58 0.21 20.51 11.83
CA ALA A 58 0.71 19.83 13.02
C ALA A 58 1.84 18.84 12.68
N ILE A 59 1.68 18.04 11.61
CA ILE A 59 2.72 17.14 11.09
C ILE A 59 3.94 17.94 10.62
N GLY A 60 3.72 19.03 9.88
CA GLY A 60 4.79 19.91 9.41
C GLY A 60 5.61 20.51 10.55
N PHE A 61 4.94 21.05 11.57
CA PHE A 61 5.57 21.58 12.76
C PHE A 61 6.32 20.49 13.55
N GLY A 62 5.66 19.37 13.85
CA GLY A 62 6.27 18.28 14.60
C GLY A 62 7.51 17.70 13.92
N TYR A 63 7.46 17.52 12.60
CA TYR A 63 8.58 17.00 11.82
C TYR A 63 9.75 18.00 11.75
N THR A 64 9.46 19.27 11.46
CA THR A 64 10.50 20.33 11.39
C THR A 64 11.14 20.57 12.75
N TYR A 65 10.36 20.60 13.82
CA TYR A 65 10.85 20.67 15.20
C TYR A 65 11.71 19.46 15.57
N GLY A 66 11.30 18.24 15.20
CA GLY A 66 12.08 17.02 15.42
C GLY A 66 13.45 17.03 14.71
N ILE A 67 13.53 17.64 13.52
CA ILE A 67 14.79 17.87 12.82
C ILE A 67 15.63 18.94 13.53
N ALA A 68 15.01 20.08 13.87
CA ALA A 68 15.70 21.24 14.44
C ALA A 68 16.29 20.97 15.84
N THR A 69 15.55 20.22 16.66
CA THR A 69 16.03 19.76 17.98
C THR A 69 17.15 18.74 17.90
N GLY A 70 17.50 18.29 16.69
CA GLY A 70 18.62 17.40 16.45
C GLY A 70 18.49 16.14 17.26
N VAL A 71 17.27 15.57 17.37
CA VAL A 71 17.03 14.24 17.96
C VAL A 71 18.15 13.36 17.43
N LYS A 72 19.09 13.04 18.34
CA LYS A 72 20.39 12.52 17.94
C LYS A 72 20.12 11.37 16.99
N SER A 73 20.69 11.43 15.79
CA SER A 73 20.53 10.34 14.83
C SER A 73 21.06 9.08 15.52
N ALA A 74 20.14 8.26 16.04
CA ALA A 74 20.47 6.96 16.61
C ALA A 74 21.12 6.06 15.54
N TYR A 75 20.98 6.47 14.27
CA TYR A 75 21.64 5.92 13.11
C TYR A 75 23.10 6.37 13.01
N ARG A 76 23.93 5.98 14.00
CA ARG A 76 25.28 5.56 13.61
C ARG A 76 25.06 4.40 12.65
N ALA A 77 25.74 4.40 11.50
CA ALA A 77 25.77 3.30 10.56
C ALA A 77 26.41 2.07 11.22
N SER A 78 25.71 1.49 12.18
CA SER A 78 25.92 0.17 12.69
C SER A 78 25.59 -0.73 11.52
N THR A 79 26.64 -1.24 10.88
CA THR A 79 26.57 -2.47 10.08
C THR A 79 25.63 -3.41 10.81
N VAL A 80 24.59 -3.93 10.13
CA VAL A 80 23.60 -4.87 10.69
C VAL A 80 24.29 -6.11 11.24
N ASN A 81 24.86 -5.96 12.41
CA ASN A 81 25.41 -6.97 13.28
C ASN A 81 24.62 -6.99 14.58
N ASN A 82 23.46 -6.33 14.59
CA ASN A 82 22.49 -6.50 15.65
C ASN A 82 21.81 -7.86 15.43
N LEU A 83 22.35 -8.87 16.11
CA LEU A 83 21.87 -10.25 16.14
C LEU A 83 20.35 -10.31 16.40
N PHE A 84 19.82 -9.38 17.20
CA PHE A 84 18.39 -9.27 17.47
C PHE A 84 17.58 -8.99 16.19
N VAL A 85 17.98 -7.99 15.40
CA VAL A 85 17.27 -7.63 14.15
C VAL A 85 17.28 -8.79 13.16
N ARG A 86 18.42 -9.48 13.03
CA ARG A 86 18.54 -10.66 12.16
C ARG A 86 17.64 -11.80 12.62
N ARG A 87 17.67 -12.14 13.92
CA ARG A 87 16.83 -13.21 14.49
C ARG A 87 15.35 -12.87 14.41
N LEU A 88 14.97 -11.62 14.69
CA LEU A 88 13.60 -11.17 14.56
C LEU A 88 13.11 -11.26 13.11
N PHE A 89 13.93 -10.84 12.15
CA PHE A 89 13.65 -11.01 10.73
C PHE A 89 13.52 -12.49 10.34
N ASP A 90 14.50 -13.33 10.68
CA ASP A 90 14.51 -14.75 10.32
C ASP A 90 13.28 -15.49 10.91
N LEU A 91 12.95 -15.23 12.18
CA LEU A 91 11.76 -15.78 12.84
C LEU A 91 10.48 -15.30 12.16
N SER A 92 10.37 -13.99 11.89
CA SER A 92 9.18 -13.40 11.27
C SER A 92 8.98 -13.96 9.86
N LEU A 93 10.06 -14.09 9.08
CA LEU A 93 10.02 -14.65 7.74
C LEU A 93 9.61 -16.14 7.77
N ALA A 94 10.18 -16.93 8.69
CA ALA A 94 9.82 -18.33 8.84
C ALA A 94 8.32 -18.51 9.16
N ILE A 95 7.81 -17.77 10.15
CA ILE A 95 6.37 -17.81 10.50
C ILE A 95 5.52 -17.38 9.30
N SER A 96 5.93 -16.35 8.57
CA SER A 96 5.19 -15.84 7.42
C SER A 96 5.15 -16.82 6.26
N ILE A 97 6.27 -17.50 5.97
CA ILE A 97 6.34 -18.54 4.94
C ILE A 97 5.45 -19.72 5.32
N VAL A 98 5.51 -20.18 6.58
CA VAL A 98 4.66 -21.27 7.06
C VAL A 98 3.18 -20.89 6.96
N ALA A 99 2.80 -19.69 7.40
CA ALA A 99 1.43 -19.21 7.30
C ALA A 99 0.94 -19.10 5.84
N LEU A 100 1.81 -18.65 4.92
CA LEU A 100 1.52 -18.60 3.49
C LEU A 100 1.32 -20.01 2.92
N LEU A 101 2.21 -20.97 3.25
CA LEU A 101 2.09 -22.35 2.81
C LEU A 101 0.82 -23.02 3.33
N VAL A 102 0.45 -22.78 4.60
CA VAL A 102 -0.82 -23.25 5.17
C VAL A 102 -2.01 -22.63 4.43
N SER A 103 -1.94 -21.35 4.09
CA SER A 103 -3.02 -20.66 3.34
C SER A 103 -3.16 -21.21 1.92
N ILE A 104 -2.04 -21.46 1.23
CA ILE A 104 -2.01 -22.08 -0.10
C ILE A 104 -2.57 -23.50 -0.03
N GLY A 105 -2.08 -24.32 0.92
CA GLY A 105 -2.54 -25.69 1.10
C GLY A 105 -4.03 -25.77 1.41
N SER A 106 -4.52 -24.92 2.32
CA SER A 106 -5.94 -24.83 2.64
C SER A 106 -6.78 -24.45 1.43
N SER A 107 -6.35 -23.46 0.64
CA SER A 107 -7.10 -22.98 -0.53
C SER A 107 -7.08 -24.00 -1.67
N SER A 108 -5.97 -24.75 -1.81
CA SER A 108 -5.86 -25.83 -2.77
C SER A 108 -6.77 -27.01 -2.42
N LEU A 109 -6.87 -27.36 -1.14
CA LEU A 109 -7.73 -28.45 -0.66
C LEU A 109 -9.22 -28.10 -0.73
N SER A 110 -9.58 -26.83 -0.54
CA SER A 110 -10.97 -26.36 -0.67
C SER A 110 -11.40 -26.09 -2.12
N GLY A 111 -10.50 -26.24 -3.10
CA GLY A 111 -10.79 -25.91 -4.50
C GLY A 111 -10.93 -24.41 -4.77
N GLN A 112 -10.61 -23.55 -3.80
CA GLN A 112 -10.72 -22.09 -3.91
C GLN A 112 -9.51 -21.44 -4.58
N LEU A 113 -8.42 -22.19 -4.77
CA LEU A 113 -7.23 -21.68 -5.44
C LEU A 113 -7.44 -21.60 -6.95
N ASN A 114 -7.57 -20.39 -7.47
CA ASN A 114 -7.60 -20.17 -8.91
C ASN A 114 -6.19 -19.93 -9.48
N THR A 115 -5.88 -20.57 -10.60
CA THR A 115 -4.64 -20.34 -11.36
C THR A 115 -4.87 -19.58 -12.66
N ASP A 116 -6.13 -19.35 -13.04
CA ASP A 116 -6.53 -18.63 -14.24
C ASP A 116 -6.65 -17.12 -13.97
N ILE A 117 -5.78 -16.34 -14.61
CA ILE A 117 -5.74 -14.88 -14.53
C ILE A 117 -7.02 -14.24 -15.10
N SER A 118 -7.73 -14.93 -15.99
CA SER A 118 -8.98 -14.43 -16.56
C SER A 118 -10.18 -14.56 -15.61
N ALA A 119 -10.11 -15.47 -14.63
CA ALA A 119 -11.18 -15.77 -13.69
C ALA A 119 -10.90 -15.28 -12.25
N ILE A 120 -10.09 -14.23 -12.09
CA ILE A 120 -9.75 -13.68 -10.77
C ILE A 120 -11.00 -13.21 -10.01
N GLY A 121 -12.01 -12.69 -10.72
CA GLY A 121 -13.30 -12.32 -10.12
C GLY A 121 -14.05 -13.49 -9.51
N ASP A 122 -14.05 -14.65 -10.17
CA ASP A 122 -14.72 -15.87 -9.69
C ASP A 122 -14.00 -16.47 -8.48
N ALA A 123 -12.67 -16.41 -8.47
CA ALA A 123 -11.88 -16.81 -7.30
C ALA A 123 -12.22 -15.97 -6.07
N TYR A 124 -12.45 -14.67 -6.28
CA TYR A 124 -12.88 -13.78 -5.22
C TYR A 124 -14.26 -14.21 -4.69
N THR A 125 -15.27 -14.40 -5.55
CA THR A 125 -16.62 -14.76 -5.11
C THR A 125 -16.68 -16.12 -4.42
N ALA A 126 -16.00 -17.13 -4.95
CA ALA A 126 -15.89 -18.46 -4.34
C ALA A 126 -15.26 -18.42 -2.94
N GLY A 127 -14.28 -17.52 -2.72
CA GLY A 127 -13.67 -17.31 -1.40
C GLY A 127 -14.61 -16.70 -0.35
N TYR A 128 -15.74 -16.13 -0.77
CA TYR A 128 -16.79 -15.58 0.10
C TYR A 128 -18.09 -16.40 0.06
N GLU A 129 -18.12 -17.51 -0.67
CA GLU A 129 -19.26 -18.41 -0.70
C GLU A 129 -19.50 -18.95 0.73
N ASN A 130 -20.66 -18.63 1.31
CA ASN A 130 -21.03 -18.92 2.71
C ASN A 130 -20.31 -18.09 3.78
N TYR A 131 -19.57 -17.04 3.42
CA TYR A 131 -19.02 -16.10 4.40
C TYR A 131 -20.09 -15.11 4.87
N GLU A 132 -20.58 -15.28 6.09
CA GLU A 132 -21.37 -14.27 6.77
C GLU A 132 -20.47 -13.29 7.53
N ARG A 133 -20.52 -12.02 7.14
CA ARG A 133 -19.74 -10.97 7.81
C ARG A 133 -20.26 -10.78 9.24
N ASN A 134 -19.36 -10.87 10.22
CA ASN A 134 -19.64 -10.72 11.65
C ASN A 134 -20.49 -11.84 12.28
N SER A 135 -20.53 -13.03 11.69
CA SER A 135 -21.20 -14.22 12.27
C SER A 135 -20.52 -14.75 13.55
N GLY A 136 -19.30 -14.30 13.85
CA GLY A 136 -18.49 -14.79 14.99
C GLY A 136 -17.85 -16.17 14.78
N SER A 137 -18.19 -16.88 13.69
CA SER A 137 -17.60 -18.17 13.31
C SER A 137 -16.30 -17.97 12.53
N TYR A 138 -15.19 -17.80 13.25
CA TYR A 138 -13.86 -17.72 12.63
C TYR A 138 -13.25 -19.11 12.48
N SER A 139 -12.81 -19.46 11.27
CA SER A 139 -12.06 -20.71 11.06
C SER A 139 -10.70 -20.64 11.77
N LEU A 140 -10.20 -21.80 12.21
CA LEU A 140 -8.85 -21.89 12.80
C LEU A 140 -7.78 -21.33 11.85
N ILE A 141 -7.94 -21.56 10.54
CA ILE A 141 -7.07 -21.03 9.49
C ILE A 141 -7.08 -19.49 9.48
N PHE A 142 -8.26 -18.87 9.62
CA PHE A 142 -8.38 -17.42 9.72
C PHE A 142 -7.68 -16.86 10.96
N ILE A 143 -7.78 -17.55 12.10
CA ILE A 143 -7.11 -17.15 13.35
C ILE A 143 -5.59 -17.26 13.18
N ILE A 144 -5.08 -18.38 12.67
CA ILE A 144 -3.65 -18.60 12.41
C ILE A 144 -3.12 -17.54 11.44
N TYR A 145 -3.85 -17.28 10.36
CA TYR A 145 -3.50 -16.23 9.40
C TYR A 145 -3.44 -14.86 10.07
N SER A 146 -4.45 -14.50 10.86
CA SER A 146 -4.50 -13.21 11.56
C SER A 146 -3.34 -13.03 12.53
N LEU A 147 -2.98 -14.09 13.27
CA LEU A 147 -1.82 -14.09 14.16
C LEU A 147 -0.48 -13.99 13.41
N SER A 148 -0.43 -14.41 12.14
CA SER A 148 0.76 -14.29 11.30
C SER A 148 0.98 -12.89 10.72
N LEU A 149 -0.06 -12.04 10.66
CA LEU A 149 0.00 -10.72 10.02
C LEU A 149 1.10 -9.79 10.56
N PRO A 150 1.33 -9.67 11.88
CA PRO A 150 2.42 -8.86 12.41
C PRO A 150 3.79 -9.36 11.94
N PHE A 151 3.98 -10.68 11.85
CA PHE A 151 5.21 -11.29 11.38
C PHE A 151 5.42 -11.05 9.88
N ASN A 152 4.36 -11.13 9.08
CA ASN A 152 4.41 -10.79 7.66
C ASN A 152 4.85 -9.33 7.47
N PHE A 153 4.21 -8.41 8.19
CA PHE A 153 4.59 -7.00 8.19
C PHE A 153 6.06 -6.80 8.59
N MET A 154 6.51 -7.40 9.70
CA MET A 154 7.90 -7.30 10.15
C MET A 154 8.89 -7.88 9.13
N ALA A 155 8.60 -9.05 8.55
CA ALA A 155 9.43 -9.69 7.54
C ALA A 155 9.57 -8.82 6.30
N MET A 156 8.46 -8.23 5.82
CA MET A 156 8.46 -7.34 4.66
C MET A 156 9.20 -6.04 4.91
N ILE A 157 8.90 -5.34 6.01
CA ILE A 157 9.54 -4.05 6.31
C ILE A 157 11.03 -4.21 6.58
N LEU A 158 11.42 -5.15 7.45
CA LEU A 158 12.83 -5.39 7.77
C LEU A 158 13.57 -5.95 6.54
N GLY A 159 12.94 -6.86 5.79
CA GLY A 159 13.48 -7.42 4.56
C GLY A 159 13.80 -6.36 3.51
N LEU A 160 12.83 -5.51 3.19
CA LEU A 160 13.00 -4.43 2.21
C LEU A 160 13.95 -3.33 2.72
N TYR A 161 13.89 -2.99 4.01
CA TYR A 161 14.75 -1.97 4.60
C TYR A 161 16.22 -2.41 4.65
N TYR A 162 16.50 -3.65 5.06
CA TYR A 162 17.85 -4.20 5.17
C TYR A 162 18.29 -5.04 3.97
N PHE A 163 17.54 -5.04 2.87
CA PHE A 163 17.77 -5.90 1.68
C PHE A 163 19.23 -6.05 1.25
N PHE A 164 19.93 -4.93 1.02
CA PHE A 164 21.35 -4.95 0.58
C PHE A 164 22.35 -5.32 1.67
N GLN A 165 21.93 -5.44 2.93
CA GLN A 165 22.76 -5.83 4.07
C GLN A 165 22.64 -7.32 4.40
N PHE A 166 21.60 -7.98 3.89
CA PHE A 166 21.46 -9.43 3.98
C PHE A 166 22.30 -10.16 2.93
N ASP A 167 22.62 -11.42 3.20
CA ASP A 167 23.27 -12.33 2.26
C ASP A 167 22.31 -12.72 1.12
N ARG A 168 22.88 -13.28 0.04
CA ARG A 168 22.14 -13.62 -1.20
C ARG A 168 20.97 -14.58 -0.96
N PHE A 169 21.11 -15.51 -0.02
CA PHE A 169 20.05 -16.47 0.28
C PHE A 169 18.85 -15.78 0.93
N ARG A 170 19.06 -14.94 1.94
CA ARG A 170 17.98 -14.13 2.54
C ARG A 170 17.36 -13.15 1.54
N GLN A 171 18.17 -12.50 0.69
CA GLN A 171 17.65 -11.65 -0.39
C GLN A 171 16.69 -12.43 -1.30
N PHE A 172 17.09 -13.63 -1.71
CA PHE A 172 16.24 -14.52 -2.50
C PHE A 172 14.95 -14.88 -1.76
N LEU A 173 15.04 -15.29 -0.49
CA LEU A 173 13.86 -15.64 0.31
C LEU A 173 12.87 -14.48 0.45
N ILE A 174 13.35 -13.24 0.63
CA ILE A 174 12.49 -12.05 0.69
C ILE A 174 11.74 -11.85 -0.63
N VAL A 175 12.45 -11.92 -1.76
CA VAL A 175 11.86 -11.74 -3.08
C VAL A 175 10.84 -12.85 -3.37
N SER A 176 11.22 -14.11 -3.12
CA SER A 176 10.35 -15.26 -3.29
C SER A 176 9.12 -15.16 -2.39
N PHE A 177 9.28 -14.79 -1.12
CA PHE A 177 8.15 -14.61 -0.20
C PHE A 177 7.21 -13.50 -0.68
N MET A 178 7.73 -12.34 -1.09
CA MET A 178 6.93 -11.23 -1.60
C MET A 178 6.19 -11.62 -2.88
N LEU A 179 6.86 -12.27 -3.83
CA LEU A 179 6.24 -12.73 -5.08
C LEU A 179 5.18 -13.80 -4.81
N SER A 180 5.47 -14.80 -3.99
CA SER A 180 4.49 -15.83 -3.62
C SER A 180 3.28 -15.24 -2.90
N THR A 181 3.50 -14.26 -2.00
CA THR A 181 2.40 -13.53 -1.35
C THR A 181 1.54 -12.80 -2.37
N LEU A 182 2.15 -12.06 -3.30
CA LEU A 182 1.41 -11.34 -4.34
C LEU A 182 0.68 -12.29 -5.27
N LEU A 183 1.31 -13.37 -5.74
CA LEU A 183 0.68 -14.36 -6.61
C LEU A 183 -0.50 -15.02 -5.89
N PHE A 184 -0.33 -15.47 -4.66
CA PHE A 184 -1.40 -16.12 -3.91
C PHE A 184 -2.58 -15.17 -3.64
N TYR A 185 -2.33 -13.97 -3.12
CA TYR A 185 -3.44 -13.08 -2.78
C TYR A 185 -4.08 -12.44 -4.01
N VAL A 186 -3.28 -11.91 -4.94
CA VAL A 186 -3.79 -11.18 -6.11
C VAL A 186 -4.36 -12.13 -7.16
N VAL A 187 -3.61 -13.15 -7.56
CA VAL A 187 -4.04 -14.09 -8.62
C VAL A 187 -4.89 -15.20 -8.01
N GLY A 188 -4.39 -15.83 -6.94
CA GLY A 188 -5.02 -17.01 -6.34
C GLY A 188 -6.36 -16.74 -5.65
N SER A 189 -6.54 -15.56 -5.05
CA SER A 189 -7.75 -15.23 -4.27
C SER A 189 -8.46 -13.94 -4.71
N GLY A 190 -7.97 -13.25 -5.73
CA GLY A 190 -8.50 -11.95 -6.17
C GLY A 190 -8.45 -10.82 -5.14
N LYS A 191 -7.66 -10.98 -4.08
CA LYS A 191 -7.47 -9.98 -3.03
C LYS A 191 -6.37 -9.00 -3.43
N GLN A 192 -6.75 -7.74 -3.58
CA GLN A 192 -5.84 -6.69 -4.02
C GLN A 192 -5.14 -5.94 -2.87
N LYS A 193 -5.59 -6.14 -1.63
CA LYS A 193 -5.08 -5.39 -0.46
C LYS A 193 -3.57 -5.55 -0.29
N GLN A 194 -3.07 -6.77 -0.42
CA GLN A 194 -1.65 -7.08 -0.25
C GLN A 194 -0.77 -6.42 -1.30
N LEU A 195 -1.27 -6.23 -2.53
CA LEU A 195 -0.55 -5.47 -3.55
C LEU A 195 -0.37 -4.00 -3.11
N GLY A 196 -1.44 -3.38 -2.61
CA GLY A 196 -1.40 -2.02 -2.07
C GLY A 196 -0.41 -1.89 -0.91
N ASP A 197 -0.46 -2.82 0.06
CA ASP A 197 0.44 -2.84 1.22
C ASP A 197 1.92 -2.91 0.77
N VAL A 198 2.26 -3.80 -0.17
CA VAL A 198 3.64 -3.93 -0.69
C VAL A 198 4.11 -2.65 -1.39
N LEU A 199 3.26 -2.02 -2.19
CA LEU A 199 3.60 -0.76 -2.86
C LEU A 199 3.86 0.36 -1.85
N ILE A 200 3.02 0.48 -0.82
CA ILE A 200 3.18 1.46 0.26
C ILE A 200 4.51 1.22 0.99
N TYR A 201 4.84 -0.02 1.33
CA TYR A 201 6.08 -0.34 2.03
C TYR A 201 7.32 -0.01 1.18
N LEU A 202 7.30 -0.36 -0.10
CA LEU A 202 8.37 -0.02 -1.04
C LEU A 202 8.57 1.49 -1.13
N PHE A 203 7.48 2.26 -1.28
CA PHE A 203 7.53 3.71 -1.39
C PHE A 203 8.04 4.36 -0.09
N ALA A 204 7.53 3.94 1.06
CA ALA A 204 7.94 4.46 2.37
C ALA A 204 9.43 4.20 2.63
N ILE A 205 9.90 2.98 2.37
CA ILE A 205 11.31 2.60 2.56
C ILE A 205 12.22 3.32 1.56
N ALA A 206 11.77 3.49 0.30
CA ALA A 206 12.50 4.26 -0.69
C ALA A 206 12.64 5.73 -0.27
N ALA A 207 11.55 6.36 0.19
CA ALA A 207 11.54 7.73 0.69
C ALA A 207 12.47 7.90 1.90
N LEU A 208 12.44 6.97 2.86
CA LEU A 208 13.34 6.96 4.02
C LEU A 208 14.81 6.85 3.61
N LYS A 209 15.16 5.82 2.81
CA LYS A 209 16.54 5.62 2.35
C LYS A 209 17.06 6.80 1.53
N TYR A 210 16.18 7.42 0.75
CA TYR A 210 16.50 8.60 -0.03
C TYR A 210 16.76 9.82 0.87
N GLY A 211 15.90 10.08 1.86
CA GLY A 211 16.10 11.16 2.83
C GLY A 211 17.42 11.03 3.60
N VAL A 212 17.78 9.81 4.01
CA VAL A 212 19.06 9.52 4.68
C VAL A 212 20.26 9.79 3.76
N ARG A 213 20.19 9.44 2.48
CA ARG A 213 21.30 9.63 1.52
C ARG A 213 21.56 11.08 1.13
N ARG A 214 20.59 11.99 1.37
CA ARG A 214 20.70 13.44 1.09
C ARG A 214 21.13 13.81 -0.35
N LYS A 215 20.93 12.90 -1.32
CA LYS A 215 21.24 13.13 -2.75
C LYS A 215 20.00 13.67 -3.46
N PRO A 216 20.07 14.49 -4.52
CA PRO A 216 18.89 14.87 -5.30
C PRO A 216 18.28 13.68 -6.07
N ILE A 217 16.95 13.64 -6.24
CA ILE A 217 16.27 12.63 -7.08
C ILE A 217 16.59 12.98 -8.53
N LYS A 218 17.13 12.04 -9.29
CA LYS A 218 17.32 12.25 -10.74
C LYS A 218 15.97 12.14 -11.42
N LEU A 219 15.66 13.04 -12.35
CA LEU A 219 14.41 13.06 -13.11
C LEU A 219 14.03 11.68 -13.67
N LYS A 220 15.00 10.92 -14.20
CA LYS A 220 14.77 9.56 -14.71
C LYS A 220 14.11 8.60 -13.71
N TRP A 221 14.41 8.73 -12.41
CA TRP A 221 13.82 7.90 -11.37
C TRP A 221 12.41 8.35 -11.01
N ILE A 222 12.13 9.65 -11.12
CA ILE A 222 10.77 10.19 -10.99
C ILE A 222 9.92 9.64 -12.12
N VAL A 223 10.37 9.80 -13.37
CA VAL A 223 9.67 9.31 -14.56
C VAL A 223 9.42 7.80 -14.45
N LEU A 224 10.46 7.00 -14.15
CA LEU A 224 10.30 5.56 -13.99
C LEU A 224 9.31 5.22 -12.87
N GLY A 225 9.41 5.88 -11.70
CA GLY A 225 8.50 5.65 -10.58
C GLY A 225 7.05 5.99 -10.93
N THR A 226 6.83 7.12 -11.61
CA THR A 226 5.51 7.53 -12.10
C THR A 226 4.96 6.54 -13.13
N THR A 227 5.77 6.09 -14.10
CA THR A 227 5.35 5.07 -15.08
C THR A 227 4.94 3.78 -14.38
N VAL A 228 5.75 3.29 -13.44
CA VAL A 228 5.46 2.07 -12.67
C VAL A 228 4.18 2.25 -11.85
N ALA A 229 3.97 3.41 -11.23
CA ALA A 229 2.75 3.71 -10.48
C ALA A 229 1.51 3.71 -11.37
N ILE A 230 1.57 4.36 -12.55
CA ILE A 230 0.46 4.36 -13.51
C ILE A 230 0.14 2.94 -13.98
N VAL A 231 1.14 2.17 -14.38
CA VAL A 231 0.95 0.76 -14.78
C VAL A 231 0.35 -0.06 -13.64
N GLY A 232 0.83 0.13 -12.41
CA GLY A 232 0.29 -0.53 -11.22
C GLY A 232 -1.19 -0.19 -10.96
N ILE A 233 -1.56 1.09 -11.08
CA ILE A 233 -2.95 1.54 -10.96
C ILE A 233 -3.80 0.92 -12.06
N MET A 234 -3.32 0.88 -13.30
CA MET A 234 -4.06 0.27 -14.42
C MET A 234 -4.31 -1.22 -14.21
N ILE A 235 -3.31 -1.96 -13.72
CA ILE A 235 -3.48 -3.38 -13.35
C ILE A 235 -4.51 -3.51 -12.23
N PHE A 236 -4.44 -2.65 -11.21
CA PHE A 236 -5.38 -2.66 -10.09
C PHE A 236 -6.82 -2.43 -10.55
N VAL A 237 -7.03 -1.41 -11.39
CA VAL A 237 -8.33 -1.06 -11.99
C VAL A 237 -8.85 -2.22 -12.84
N ALA A 238 -8.00 -2.89 -13.61
CA ALA A 238 -8.40 -4.04 -14.44
C ALA A 238 -8.86 -5.23 -13.59
N VAL A 239 -8.13 -5.57 -12.52
CA VAL A 239 -8.55 -6.65 -11.59
C VAL A 239 -9.83 -6.27 -10.86
N LEU A 240 -10.01 -4.99 -10.53
CA LEU A 240 -11.22 -4.49 -9.86
C LEU A 240 -12.44 -4.61 -10.78
N ALA A 241 -12.24 -4.30 -12.08
CA ALA A 241 -13.25 -4.43 -13.11
C ALA A 241 -13.76 -5.85 -13.26
N GLN A 242 -12.86 -6.83 -13.31
CA GLN A 242 -13.25 -8.25 -13.35
C GLN A 242 -14.09 -8.62 -12.14
N ARG A 243 -13.69 -8.18 -10.93
CA ARG A 243 -14.42 -8.48 -9.70
C ARG A 243 -15.82 -7.87 -9.67
N TYR A 244 -15.98 -6.60 -10.05
CA TYR A 244 -17.31 -5.98 -10.06
C TYR A 244 -18.21 -6.52 -11.17
N SER A 245 -17.65 -6.84 -12.33
CA SER A 245 -18.39 -7.51 -13.41
C SER A 245 -18.97 -8.84 -12.94
N VAL A 246 -18.19 -9.68 -12.26
CA VAL A 246 -18.66 -10.98 -11.74
C VAL A 246 -19.72 -10.81 -10.65
N LEU A 247 -19.60 -9.77 -9.82
CA LEU A 247 -20.58 -9.48 -8.77
C LEU A 247 -21.86 -8.80 -9.29
N GLY A 248 -21.95 -8.48 -10.60
CA GLY A 248 -23.05 -7.70 -11.15
C GLY A 248 -23.16 -6.30 -10.52
N VAL A 249 -22.03 -5.74 -10.13
CA VAL A 249 -21.93 -4.41 -9.51
C VAL A 249 -21.67 -3.40 -10.63
N ASP A 250 -22.69 -2.61 -10.95
CA ASP A 250 -22.61 -1.48 -11.85
C ASP A 250 -22.90 -0.15 -11.10
N ILE A 251 -22.72 0.97 -11.78
CA ILE A 251 -22.95 2.30 -11.21
C ILE A 251 -24.40 2.47 -10.74
N ASP A 252 -25.35 1.96 -11.52
CA ASP A 252 -26.78 2.11 -11.25
C ASP A 252 -27.17 1.34 -9.99
N ASN A 253 -26.70 0.10 -9.85
CA ASN A 253 -26.87 -0.75 -8.69
C ASN A 253 -26.23 -0.13 -7.45
N ILE A 254 -25.03 0.45 -7.56
CA ILE A 254 -24.42 1.17 -6.43
C ILE A 254 -25.24 2.40 -6.04
N ASN A 255 -25.53 3.28 -6.99
CA ASN A 255 -26.25 4.53 -6.70
C ASN A 255 -27.68 4.28 -6.20
N GLN A 256 -28.32 3.18 -6.62
CA GLN A 256 -29.67 2.81 -6.17
C GLN A 256 -29.68 2.00 -4.87
N ARG A 257 -28.73 1.07 -4.66
CA ARG A 257 -28.76 0.12 -3.53
C ARG A 257 -27.80 0.45 -2.39
N VAL A 258 -26.70 1.14 -2.65
CA VAL A 258 -25.74 1.59 -1.61
C VAL A 258 -26.24 2.89 -0.99
N ASN A 259 -27.43 2.76 -0.40
CA ASN A 259 -28.15 3.62 0.52
C ASN A 259 -27.36 4.85 1.04
N ASN A 260 -27.74 6.05 0.57
CA ASN A 260 -27.57 7.38 1.19
C ASN A 260 -26.20 7.77 1.78
N ARG A 261 -25.08 7.11 1.45
CA ARG A 261 -23.77 7.45 2.03
C ARG A 261 -22.75 7.89 0.99
N LEU A 262 -22.84 7.33 -0.20
CA LEU A 262 -21.89 7.55 -1.27
C LEU A 262 -22.62 7.41 -2.60
N TYR A 263 -22.41 8.34 -3.52
CA TYR A 263 -22.90 8.26 -4.88
C TYR A 263 -21.80 8.65 -5.87
N PHE A 264 -21.82 8.05 -7.06
CA PHE A 264 -20.87 8.33 -8.13
C PHE A 264 -21.46 9.38 -9.07
N ASP A 265 -20.77 10.51 -9.24
CA ASP A 265 -21.16 11.54 -10.21
C ASP A 265 -20.77 11.09 -11.63
N THR A 266 -21.74 10.58 -12.37
CA THR A 266 -21.56 10.10 -13.75
C THR A 266 -21.22 11.22 -14.73
N ASN A 267 -21.42 12.50 -14.36
CA ASN A 267 -21.02 13.64 -15.18
C ASN A 267 -19.54 14.02 -15.01
N HIS A 268 -18.86 13.44 -14.02
CA HIS A 268 -17.46 13.70 -13.73
C HIS A 268 -16.55 13.36 -14.93
N PRO A 269 -15.49 14.12 -15.22
CA PRO A 269 -14.61 13.89 -16.37
C PRO A 269 -14.05 12.47 -16.49
N ILE A 270 -13.86 11.77 -15.37
CA ILE A 270 -13.41 10.37 -15.36
C ILE A 270 -14.34 9.47 -16.17
N PHE A 271 -15.66 9.58 -15.99
CA PHE A 271 -16.61 8.75 -16.73
C PHE A 271 -16.70 9.15 -18.20
N LYS A 272 -16.49 10.44 -18.52
CA LYS A 272 -16.45 10.93 -19.91
C LYS A 272 -15.23 10.44 -20.68
N ILE A 273 -14.08 10.35 -20.00
CA ILE A 273 -12.81 9.97 -20.63
C ILE A 273 -12.66 8.45 -20.72
N PHE A 274 -13.00 7.74 -19.65
CA PHE A 274 -12.75 6.30 -19.54
C PHE A 274 -14.00 5.44 -19.81
N GLY A 275 -15.17 6.05 -19.98
CA GLY A 275 -16.44 5.34 -20.08
C GLY A 275 -16.97 4.90 -18.71
N MET A 276 -18.16 4.31 -18.70
CA MET A 276 -18.85 3.95 -17.45
C MET A 276 -18.13 2.83 -16.69
N ASP A 277 -17.74 1.76 -17.37
CA ASP A 277 -17.13 0.60 -16.71
C ASP A 277 -15.76 0.92 -16.12
N TYR A 278 -14.82 1.40 -16.94
CA TYR A 278 -13.48 1.78 -16.44
C TYR A 278 -13.55 3.00 -15.52
N GLY A 279 -14.47 3.94 -15.78
CA GLY A 279 -14.72 5.09 -14.93
C GLY A 279 -15.14 4.67 -13.53
N LEU A 280 -16.06 3.70 -13.39
CA LEU A 280 -16.48 3.17 -12.08
C LEU A 280 -15.29 2.55 -11.35
N ASN A 281 -14.54 1.69 -12.03
CA ASN A 281 -13.42 0.98 -11.42
C ASN A 281 -12.32 1.93 -10.94
N LEU A 282 -12.00 2.94 -11.75
CA LEU A 282 -11.07 3.99 -11.37
C LEU A 282 -11.63 4.81 -10.20
N SER A 283 -12.91 5.17 -10.23
CA SER A 283 -13.56 5.95 -9.17
C SER A 283 -13.59 5.19 -7.83
N MET A 284 -13.87 3.89 -7.86
CA MET A 284 -13.79 3.00 -6.70
C MET A 284 -12.36 2.91 -6.18
N PHE A 285 -11.36 2.77 -7.06
CA PHE A 285 -9.96 2.82 -6.66
C PHE A 285 -9.58 4.14 -5.98
N LEU A 286 -9.97 5.28 -6.57
CA LEU A 286 -9.73 6.61 -6.01
C LEU A 286 -10.42 6.79 -4.65
N SER A 287 -11.58 6.16 -4.43
CA SER A 287 -12.26 6.20 -3.12
C SER A 287 -11.52 5.44 -2.01
N TYR A 288 -10.59 4.54 -2.37
CA TYR A 288 -9.75 3.79 -1.42
C TYR A 288 -8.45 4.52 -1.04
N LEU A 289 -8.09 5.61 -1.74
CA LEU A 289 -6.86 6.38 -1.49
C LEU A 289 -7.01 7.42 -0.38
#